data_AF-A0A957UVV2-F1
#
_entry.id   AF-A0A957UVV2-F1
#
_cell.length_a   1.000
_cell.length_b   1.000
_cell.length_c   1.000
_cell.angle_alpha   90.00
_cell.angle_beta   90.00
_cell.angle_gamma   90.00
#
_symmetry.space_group_name_H-M   'P 1'
#
loop_
_entity.id
_entity.type
_entity.pdbx_description
1 polymer ?
#
loop_
_entity_poly.entity_id
_entity_poly.type
_entity_poly.pdbx_seq_one_letter_code
_entity_poly.pdbx_strand_id
1 'polypeptide(L)'
;YHAGYTQDALKELVEAHLVNAVSRGLPLPTPGELFVTGPTYLRGMSEAATEMRRFVLDLMRRGQVVEAEQYLEFMDEVYSHLVTVDFPDAVTDGLRRHTDVLR
;
A
#
# COMPACT_ATOMS: atom_id res chain seq x y z
N TYR A 1 -15.90 -10.54 18.64
CA TYR A 1 -16.70 -10.87 17.44
C TYR A 1 -17.06 -9.65 16.57
N HIS A 2 -16.36 -8.50 16.69
CA HIS A 2 -16.60 -7.29 15.87
C HIS A 2 -15.34 -6.77 15.14
N ALA A 3 -14.21 -7.48 15.22
CA ALA A 3 -12.91 -6.93 14.78
C ALA A 3 -12.72 -6.94 13.25
N GLY A 4 -13.31 -7.89 12.52
CA GLY A 4 -13.05 -8.07 11.09
C GLY A 4 -13.47 -6.87 10.22
N TYR A 5 -14.73 -6.46 10.30
CA TYR A 5 -15.27 -5.37 9.47
C TYR A 5 -14.61 -4.01 9.76
N THR A 6 -14.30 -3.73 11.03
CA THR A 6 -13.63 -2.48 11.40
C THR A 6 -12.18 -2.47 10.91
N GLN A 7 -11.45 -3.59 11.03
CA GLN A 7 -10.08 -3.68 10.52
C GLN A 7 -10.04 -3.58 9.00
N ASP A 8 -11.00 -4.16 8.30
CA ASP A 8 -11.09 -4.08 6.85
C ASP A 8 -11.43 -2.65 6.38
N ALA A 9 -12.38 -1.98 7.03
CA ALA A 9 -12.70 -0.58 6.74
C ALA A 9 -11.54 0.38 7.00
N LEU A 10 -10.77 0.18 8.10
CA LEU A 10 -9.59 0.99 8.39
C LEU A 10 -8.46 0.75 7.38
N LYS A 11 -8.34 -0.48 6.87
CA LYS A 11 -7.40 -0.81 5.81
C LYS A 11 -7.80 -0.17 4.48
N GLU A 12 -9.06 -0.24 4.09
CA GLU A 12 -9.59 0.46 2.89
C GLU A 12 -9.43 1.99 3.00
N LEU A 13 -9.62 2.55 4.21
CA LEU A 13 -9.34 3.96 4.48
C LEU A 13 -7.88 4.30 4.17
N VAL A 14 -6.94 3.51 4.70
CA VAL A 14 -5.50 3.71 4.43
C VAL A 14 -5.22 3.63 2.94
N GLU A 15 -5.72 2.60 2.26
CA GLU A 15 -5.54 2.42 0.82
C GLU A 15 -6.03 3.65 0.03
N ALA A 16 -7.25 4.11 0.30
CA ALA A 16 -7.83 5.27 -0.39
C ALA A 16 -7.01 6.55 -0.17
N HIS A 17 -6.51 6.76 1.05
CA HIS A 17 -5.67 7.92 1.37
C HIS A 17 -4.32 7.86 0.64
N LEU A 18 -3.68 6.69 0.58
CA LEU A 18 -2.42 6.49 -0.13
C LEU A 18 -2.59 6.69 -1.64
N VAL A 19 -3.63 6.09 -2.23
CA VAL A 19 -3.93 6.25 -3.66
C VAL A 19 -4.21 7.71 -4.02
N ASN A 20 -4.99 8.43 -3.20
CA ASN A 20 -5.23 9.85 -3.41
C ASN A 20 -3.95 10.68 -3.26
N ALA A 21 -3.08 10.36 -2.29
CA ALA A 21 -1.83 11.09 -2.11
C ALA A 21 -0.90 10.92 -3.32
N VAL A 22 -0.65 9.68 -3.74
CA VAL A 22 0.22 9.36 -4.87
C VAL A 22 -0.31 9.94 -6.18
N SER A 23 -1.61 9.75 -6.48
CA SER A 23 -2.21 10.27 -7.73
C SER A 23 -2.18 11.80 -7.85
N ARG A 24 -1.94 12.51 -6.74
CA ARG A 24 -1.90 13.97 -6.69
C ARG A 24 -0.51 14.51 -6.35
N GLY A 25 0.51 13.65 -6.22
CA GLY A 25 1.85 14.05 -5.78
C GLY A 25 1.87 14.73 -4.40
N LEU A 26 0.99 14.30 -3.50
CA LEU A 26 0.91 14.80 -2.13
C LEU A 26 1.79 13.94 -1.19
N PRO A 27 2.25 14.51 -0.06
CA PRO A 27 2.92 13.72 0.98
C PRO A 27 2.05 12.55 1.46
N LEU A 28 2.68 11.40 1.70
CA LEU A 28 1.98 10.24 2.27
C LEU A 28 1.58 10.53 3.73
N PRO A 29 0.32 10.28 4.12
CA PRO A 29 -0.10 10.44 5.50
C PRO A 29 0.52 9.37 6.39
N THR A 30 0.95 9.75 7.57
CA THR A 30 1.46 8.82 8.58
C THR A 30 0.34 8.02 9.25
N PRO A 31 0.64 6.88 9.89
CA PRO A 31 -0.37 6.12 10.67
C PRO A 31 -1.08 6.97 11.73
N GLY A 32 -0.34 7.92 12.35
CA GLY A 32 -0.88 8.83 13.37
C GLY A 32 -1.88 9.83 12.80
N GLU A 33 -1.64 10.35 11.60
CA GLU A 33 -2.56 11.27 10.92
C GLU A 33 -3.86 10.58 10.48
N LEU A 34 -3.78 9.29 10.18
CA LEU A 34 -4.95 8.47 9.83
C LEU A 34 -5.63 7.82 11.05
N PHE A 35 -5.09 8.01 12.25
CA PHE A 35 -5.57 7.38 13.49
C PHE A 35 -5.67 5.85 13.41
N VAL A 36 -4.72 5.21 12.71
CA VAL A 36 -4.65 3.74 12.54
C VAL A 36 -3.40 3.15 13.21
N THR A 37 -3.43 1.84 13.48
CA THR A 37 -2.25 1.14 13.99
C THR A 37 -1.20 0.96 12.89
N GLY A 38 0.08 0.86 13.27
CA GLY A 38 1.17 0.56 12.34
C GLY A 38 0.92 -0.70 11.49
N PRO A 39 0.48 -1.84 12.08
CA PRO A 39 0.12 -3.02 11.30
C PRO A 39 -1.02 -2.79 10.30
N THR A 40 -2.09 -2.09 10.70
CA THR A 40 -3.21 -1.74 9.79
C THR A 40 -2.73 -0.87 8.64
N TYR A 41 -1.87 0.11 8.93
CA TYR A 41 -1.29 0.99 7.93
C TYR A 41 -0.42 0.23 6.91
N LEU A 42 0.47 -0.64 7.40
CA LEU A 42 1.37 -1.42 6.54
C LEU A 42 0.59 -2.44 5.68
N ARG A 43 -0.52 -2.98 6.19
CA ARG A 43 -1.44 -3.79 5.40
C ARG A 43 -2.12 -2.99 4.29
N GLY A 44 -2.68 -1.81 4.61
CA GLY A 44 -3.27 -0.93 3.60
C GLY A 44 -2.26 -0.46 2.56
N MET A 45 -1.01 -0.21 2.96
CA MET A 45 0.09 0.14 2.06
C MET A 45 0.44 -0.99 1.09
N SER A 46 0.42 -2.25 1.55
CA SER A 46 0.65 -3.42 0.70
C SER A 46 -0.46 -3.63 -0.34
N GLU A 47 -1.72 -3.41 0.05
CA GLU A 47 -2.86 -3.50 -0.88
C GLU A 47 -2.84 -2.34 -1.89
N ALA A 48 -2.56 -1.11 -1.44
CA ALA A 48 -2.40 0.05 -2.33
C ALA A 48 -1.31 -0.17 -3.39
N ALA A 49 -0.14 -0.71 -3.00
CA ALA A 49 0.93 -1.04 -3.94
C ALA A 49 0.49 -2.09 -4.98
N THR A 50 -0.35 -3.04 -4.59
CA THR A 50 -0.88 -4.08 -5.50
C THR A 50 -1.83 -3.48 -6.55
N GLU A 51 -2.71 -2.56 -6.15
CA GLU A 51 -3.60 -1.87 -7.09
C GLU A 51 -2.84 -0.88 -7.99
N MET A 52 -1.83 -0.18 -7.46
CA MET A 52 -0.97 0.68 -8.26
C MET A 52 -0.16 -0.10 -9.29
N ARG A 53 0.26 -1.33 -9.00
CA ARG A 53 0.89 -2.21 -10.00
C ARG A 53 -0.03 -2.44 -11.20
N ARG A 54 -1.32 -2.68 -10.97
CA ARG A 54 -2.32 -2.82 -12.05
C ARG A 54 -2.43 -1.53 -12.85
N PHE A 55 -2.49 -0.39 -12.15
CA PHE A 55 -2.58 0.92 -12.79
C PHE A 55 -1.35 1.25 -13.66
N VAL A 56 -0.14 0.99 -13.14
CA VAL A 56 1.13 1.13 -13.88
C VAL A 56 1.11 0.28 -15.14
N LEU A 57 0.71 -1.00 -15.05
CA LEU A 57 0.64 -1.87 -16.22
C LEU A 57 -0.37 -1.35 -17.27
N ASP A 58 -1.47 -0.76 -16.84
CA ASP A 58 -2.45 -0.15 -17.75
C ASP A 58 -1.93 1.13 -18.40
N LEU A 59 -1.18 1.97 -17.69
CA LEU A 59 -0.48 3.12 -18.26
C LEU A 59 0.58 2.69 -19.27
N MET A 60 1.37 1.67 -18.96
CA MET A 60 2.39 1.11 -19.86
C MET A 60 1.75 0.58 -21.15
N ARG A 61 0.61 -0.12 -21.07
CA ARG A 61 -0.15 -0.58 -22.24
C ARG A 61 -0.63 0.55 -23.14
N ARG A 62 -0.83 1.75 -22.59
CA ARG A 62 -1.24 2.97 -23.30
C ARG A 62 -0.06 3.82 -23.78
N GLY A 63 1.18 3.41 -23.49
CA GLY A 63 2.39 4.17 -23.79
C GLY A 63 2.63 5.38 -22.86
N GLN A 64 1.89 5.48 -21.76
CA GLN A 64 1.95 6.58 -20.80
C GLN A 64 3.03 6.34 -19.73
N VAL A 65 4.28 6.18 -20.15
CA VAL A 65 5.38 5.78 -19.25
C VAL A 65 5.69 6.85 -18.19
N VAL A 66 5.71 8.13 -18.58
CA VAL A 66 6.00 9.24 -17.67
C VAL A 66 4.97 9.34 -16.54
N GLU A 67 3.69 9.10 -16.83
CA GLU A 67 2.64 9.11 -15.82
C GLU A 67 2.78 7.94 -14.82
N ALA A 68 3.44 6.85 -15.23
CA ALA A 68 3.63 5.66 -14.41
C ALA A 68 4.76 5.81 -13.38
N GLU A 69 5.70 6.74 -13.59
CA GLU A 69 6.91 6.88 -12.75
C GLU A 69 6.57 7.14 -11.27
N GLN A 70 5.65 8.07 -10.98
CA GLN A 70 5.26 8.38 -9.60
C GLN A 70 4.68 7.18 -8.84
N TYR A 71 4.00 6.26 -9.55
CA TYR A 71 3.42 5.07 -8.94
C TYR A 71 4.50 4.00 -8.69
N LEU A 72 5.49 3.90 -9.58
CA LEU A 72 6.65 3.03 -9.39
C LEU A 72 7.50 3.49 -8.20
N GLU A 73 7.76 4.78 -8.07
CA GLU A 73 8.49 5.34 -6.92
C GLU A 73 7.81 5.02 -5.59
N PHE A 74 6.48 5.17 -5.53
CA PHE A 74 5.71 4.76 -4.36
C PHE A 74 5.84 3.25 -4.09
N MET A 75 5.71 2.41 -5.12
CA MET A 75 5.85 0.96 -4.96
C MET A 75 7.23 0.57 -4.42
N ASP A 76 8.30 1.25 -4.85
CA ASP A 76 9.66 1.05 -4.33
C ASP A 76 9.77 1.47 -2.86
N GLU A 77 9.13 2.58 -2.48
CA GLU A 77 9.05 3.02 -1.08
C GLU A 77 8.33 1.97 -0.22
N VAL A 78 7.19 1.44 -0.68
CA VAL A 78 6.47 0.37 0.02
C VAL A 78 7.35 -0.87 0.16
N TYR A 79 8.04 -1.29 -0.89
CA TYR A 79 8.95 -2.43 -0.84
C TYR A 79 10.06 -2.24 0.19
N SER A 80 10.66 -1.05 0.25
CA SER A 80 11.67 -0.69 1.25
C SER A 80 11.14 -0.81 2.69
N HIS A 81 9.93 -0.30 2.95
CA HIS A 81 9.29 -0.40 4.25
C HIS A 81 8.96 -1.85 4.62
N LEU A 82 8.49 -2.66 3.68
CA LEU A 82 8.13 -4.05 3.94
C LEU A 82 9.35 -4.96 4.19
N VAL A 83 10.48 -4.69 3.53
CA VAL A 83 11.71 -5.47 3.70
C VAL A 83 12.47 -5.09 4.98
N THR A 84 12.35 -3.83 5.44
CA THR A 84 13.02 -3.36 6.66
C THR A 84 12.34 -3.80 7.95
N VAL A 85 11.04 -4.13 7.90
CA VAL A 85 10.31 -4.64 9.06
C VAL A 85 10.37 -6.17 9.09
N ASP A 86 11.21 -6.71 9.98
CA ASP A 86 11.17 -8.13 10.36
C ASP A 86 9.82 -8.43 11.01
N PHE A 87 8.82 -8.81 10.23
CA PHE A 87 7.52 -9.19 10.73
C PHE A 87 7.51 -10.66 11.14
N PRO A 88 7.30 -10.99 12.43
CA PRO A 88 6.94 -12.36 12.80
C PRO A 88 5.57 -12.66 12.19
N ASP A 89 5.45 -13.77 11.47
CA ASP A 89 4.24 -14.22 10.73
C ASP A 89 2.93 -14.17 11.56
N ALA A 90 3.03 -14.14 12.90
CA ALA A 90 1.89 -14.06 13.82
C ALA A 90 1.20 -12.69 13.90
N VAL A 91 1.82 -11.60 13.42
CA VAL A 91 1.28 -10.22 13.52
C VAL A 91 0.64 -9.73 12.22
N THR A 92 0.89 -10.41 11.09
CA THR A 92 0.62 -9.85 9.75
C THR A 92 -0.41 -10.60 8.91
N ASP A 93 -1.03 -11.67 9.43
CA ASP A 93 -2.08 -12.43 8.75
C ASP A 93 -1.76 -12.78 7.28
N GLY A 94 -0.50 -13.12 7.00
CA GLY A 94 -0.06 -13.55 5.66
C GLY A 94 0.52 -12.46 4.74
N LEU A 95 0.88 -11.28 5.26
CA LEU A 95 1.52 -10.19 4.48
C LEU A 95 2.75 -10.63 3.68
N ARG A 96 3.48 -11.65 4.14
CA ARG A 96 4.61 -12.25 3.40
C ARG A 96 4.20 -12.78 2.00
N ARG A 97 2.98 -13.33 1.87
CA ARG A 97 2.42 -13.71 0.56
C ARG A 97 2.14 -12.50 -0.33
N HIS A 98 1.78 -11.35 0.23
CA HIS A 98 1.55 -10.12 -0.52
C HIS A 98 2.86 -9.48 -0.98
N THR A 99 3.92 -9.53 -0.16
CA THR A 99 5.27 -9.10 -0.56
C THR A 99 5.81 -9.92 -1.73
N ASP A 100 5.57 -11.24 -1.75
CA ASP A 100 5.98 -12.10 -2.88
C ASP A 100 5.21 -11.77 -4.18
N VAL A 101 3.98 -11.24 -4.10
CA VAL A 101 3.20 -10.76 -5.25
C VAL A 101 3.72 -9.42 -5.79
N LEU A 102 4.39 -8.62 -4.95
CA LEU A 102 4.96 -7.34 -5.36
C LEU A 102 6.31 -7.47 -6.10
N ARG A 103 6.95 -8.64 -6.08
CA ARG A 103 8.17 -8.92 -6.86
C ARG A 103 7.89 -9.05 -8.36
#